data_AF-F3QJR2-F1
#
_entry.id   AF-F3QJR2-F1
#
_cell.length_a   1.000
_cell.length_b   1.000
_cell.length_c   1.000
_cell.angle_alpha   90.00
_cell.angle_beta   90.00
_cell.angle_gamma   90.00
#
_symmetry.space_group_name_H-M   'P 1'
#
loop_
_entity.id
_entity.type
_entity.pdbx_description
1 polymer ?
#
loop_
_entity_poly.entity_id
_entity_poly.type
_entity_poly.pdbx_seq_one_letter_code
_entity_poly.pdbx_strand_id
1 'polypeptide(L)'
;MDLSRTYQRRKLMLLTKLSVAVGLAGVALAANAVTYTPGTYTEKVNGHNAAFTVKVTVSKNKIEKIEYPDNLETIGVGKVALDKLSKKIIDRQSLGVDNVTGATITSFALKGAVKKALEQAKVSKADMAKLMKNSEKYTALPAEIKTNVVVVGGGGSGLASAIAAQQAGAKVIVLEKLGILGGSTNVSEGALNAADPQRQGKQGIEDSIQKHYEQTMKGGHNIGNPDLVHYLTDHALESVHWLESIGVKFKDEVGTATGALWQRSHYPATPSGNTYIRSFEKYIAAHGNDMKVYTDMDAVSLIQDKAGRVIGVVAKDNHTGKTTKFMADKGVILATGGFGANVALRQKVNTGVFKDYDLGKGIGCTNFNKSAQGSGIIMGEKVGAHVIGMSDIQVHPCGTPGTGLMEMVRTSGRNRLFINKEGNRFVNEGAPRDVLAKAIFAQPGSTYYVLVNHLRYPSLDWVDANGAKMKDMIDLGRVVSAPTLDELAKKLNMPAANLKKAVEDYNGVVAGTYKDPLGFVANNKADKQMTEGPWYACQKVPTVHHTMGGLEINTKAQVLDANGKVIPGLYAAGETTGGIHGSNRLGGNAIADIMTFGRDAGTHAAKGN
;
A
#
# COMPACT_ATOMS: atom_id res chain seq x y z
N MET A 1 -12.60 -9.04 -89.32
CA MET A 1 -12.63 -10.50 -89.53
C MET A 1 -11.68 -11.11 -88.53
N ASP A 2 -12.23 -11.98 -87.69
CA ASP A 2 -11.60 -12.93 -86.76
C ASP A 2 -10.59 -12.43 -85.71
N LEU A 3 -11.04 -12.34 -84.46
CA LEU A 3 -10.25 -12.52 -83.22
C LEU A 3 -11.21 -12.50 -82.01
N SER A 4 -12.07 -13.52 -81.88
CA SER A 4 -12.93 -13.68 -80.69
C SER A 4 -13.10 -15.13 -80.22
N ARG A 5 -12.05 -15.96 -80.33
CA ARG A 5 -12.10 -17.36 -79.88
C ARG A 5 -11.05 -17.82 -78.87
N THR A 6 -10.30 -16.92 -78.24
CA THR A 6 -9.23 -17.32 -77.29
C THR A 6 -9.43 -16.88 -75.84
N TYR A 7 -10.63 -16.46 -75.43
CA TYR A 7 -10.85 -16.00 -74.03
C TYR A 7 -11.88 -16.81 -73.21
N GLN A 8 -12.57 -17.77 -73.80
CA GLN A 8 -13.69 -18.48 -73.13
C GLN A 8 -13.40 -19.93 -72.68
N ARG A 9 -12.18 -20.48 -72.89
CA ARG A 9 -11.86 -21.87 -72.49
C ARG A 9 -10.88 -22.05 -71.33
N ARG A 10 -10.36 -20.98 -70.70
CA ARG A 10 -9.46 -21.09 -69.53
C ARG A 10 -10.09 -20.73 -68.17
N LYS A 11 -11.38 -20.35 -68.12
CA LYS A 11 -12.05 -20.00 -66.85
C LYS A 11 -12.86 -21.13 -66.20
N LEU A 12 -13.00 -22.30 -66.83
CA LEU A 12 -13.83 -23.40 -66.30
C LEU A 12 -13.05 -24.58 -65.70
N MET A 13 -11.72 -24.51 -65.61
CA MET A 13 -10.88 -25.59 -65.03
C MET A 13 -9.97 -25.14 -63.87
N LEU A 14 -10.10 -23.90 -63.38
CA LEU A 14 -9.43 -23.44 -62.16
C LEU A 14 -10.36 -23.15 -60.97
N LEU A 15 -11.67 -23.30 -61.14
CA LEU A 15 -12.68 -22.99 -60.11
C LEU A 15 -13.15 -24.20 -59.28
N THR A 16 -12.57 -25.39 -59.49
CA THR A 16 -12.96 -26.61 -58.76
C THR A 16 -11.87 -27.16 -57.83
N LYS A 17 -10.75 -26.45 -57.63
CA LYS A 17 -9.70 -26.84 -56.65
C LYS A 17 -9.41 -25.79 -55.57
N LEU A 18 -10.10 -24.65 -55.55
CA LEU A 18 -9.93 -23.63 -54.50
C LEU A 18 -11.04 -23.60 -53.44
N SER A 19 -12.08 -24.43 -53.59
CA SER A 19 -13.23 -24.47 -52.67
C SER A 19 -13.11 -25.54 -51.58
N VAL A 20 -12.09 -26.42 -51.65
CA VAL A 20 -11.85 -27.47 -50.64
C VAL A 20 -10.75 -27.09 -49.65
N ALA A 21 -9.82 -26.20 -50.03
CA ALA A 21 -8.73 -25.77 -49.15
C ALA A 21 -9.17 -24.72 -48.10
N VAL A 22 -10.22 -23.92 -48.36
CA VAL A 22 -10.76 -22.95 -47.39
C VAL A 22 -11.65 -23.63 -46.34
N GLY A 23 -12.26 -24.77 -46.67
CA GLY A 23 -13.01 -25.58 -45.70
C GLY A 23 -12.12 -26.32 -44.70
N LEU A 24 -10.94 -26.78 -45.11
CA LEU A 24 -10.02 -27.54 -44.24
C LEU A 24 -9.20 -26.65 -43.29
N ALA A 25 -8.90 -25.40 -43.65
CA ALA A 25 -8.26 -24.46 -42.73
C ALA A 25 -9.20 -24.01 -41.59
N GLY A 26 -10.50 -23.86 -41.87
CA GLY A 26 -11.52 -23.56 -40.85
C GLY A 26 -11.79 -24.74 -39.90
N VAL A 27 -11.72 -25.98 -40.41
CA VAL A 27 -11.92 -27.20 -39.59
C VAL A 27 -10.67 -27.55 -38.77
N ALA A 28 -9.47 -27.24 -39.25
CA ALA A 28 -8.22 -27.49 -38.50
C ALA A 28 -8.01 -26.52 -37.31
N LEU A 29 -8.59 -25.32 -37.34
CA LEU A 29 -8.59 -24.39 -36.20
C LEU A 29 -9.57 -24.81 -35.08
N ALA A 30 -10.59 -25.62 -35.40
CA ALA A 30 -11.56 -26.11 -34.42
C ALA A 30 -11.07 -27.36 -33.64
N ALA A 31 -10.10 -28.11 -34.18
CA ALA A 31 -9.66 -29.39 -33.61
C ALA A 31 -8.81 -29.27 -32.32
N ASN A 32 -8.45 -28.05 -31.90
CA ASN A 32 -7.61 -27.81 -30.71
C ASN A 32 -8.21 -26.82 -29.70
N ALA A 33 -9.43 -26.34 -29.92
CA ALA A 33 -10.08 -25.44 -28.97
C ALA A 33 -10.51 -26.21 -27.71
N VAL A 34 -10.16 -25.68 -26.54
CA VAL A 34 -10.65 -26.23 -25.27
C VAL A 34 -12.17 -26.14 -25.27
N THR A 35 -12.83 -27.22 -24.90
CA THR A 35 -14.30 -27.26 -24.83
C THR A 35 -14.76 -27.21 -23.38
N TYR A 36 -15.87 -26.50 -23.17
CA TYR A 36 -16.51 -26.31 -21.88
C TYR A 36 -17.99 -26.67 -22.00
N THR A 37 -18.58 -27.15 -20.91
CA THR A 37 -20.04 -27.15 -20.74
C THR A 37 -20.46 -25.70 -20.49
N PRO A 38 -21.29 -25.08 -21.35
CA PRO A 38 -21.69 -23.70 -21.17
C PRO A 38 -22.42 -23.49 -19.83
N GLY A 39 -22.11 -22.40 -19.13
CA GLY A 39 -22.71 -22.12 -17.83
C GLY A 39 -21.92 -21.12 -17.01
N THR A 40 -22.42 -20.83 -15.81
CA THR A 40 -21.71 -20.05 -14.80
C THR A 40 -21.45 -20.93 -13.59
N TYR A 41 -20.18 -21.07 -13.23
CA TYR A 41 -19.68 -21.92 -12.16
C TYR A 41 -19.13 -21.06 -11.03
N THR A 42 -19.44 -21.42 -9.78
CA THR A 42 -19.14 -20.58 -8.61
C THR A 42 -18.25 -21.34 -7.65
N GLU A 43 -17.18 -20.69 -7.20
CA GLU A 43 -16.19 -21.25 -6.27
C GLU A 43 -15.89 -20.27 -5.14
N LYS A 44 -15.81 -20.76 -3.90
CA LYS A 44 -15.35 -19.97 -2.75
C LYS A 44 -13.92 -20.34 -2.42
N VAL A 45 -13.03 -19.36 -2.32
CA VAL A 45 -11.60 -19.55 -2.06
C VAL A 45 -11.08 -18.60 -0.99
N ASN A 46 -10.03 -19.00 -0.28
CA ASN A 46 -9.37 -18.15 0.70
C ASN A 46 -8.45 -17.15 -0.01
N GLY A 47 -8.77 -15.86 0.09
CA GLY A 47 -7.90 -14.77 -0.31
C GLY A 47 -6.86 -14.43 0.75
N HIS A 48 -6.23 -13.26 0.60
CA HIS A 48 -5.26 -12.75 1.55
C HIS A 48 -5.92 -12.26 2.84
N ASN A 49 -6.99 -11.47 2.71
CA ASN A 49 -7.66 -10.85 3.86
C ASN A 49 -8.81 -11.70 4.40
N ALA A 50 -9.56 -12.34 3.48
CA ALA A 50 -10.74 -13.12 3.76
C ALA A 50 -11.01 -14.10 2.61
N ALA A 51 -11.90 -15.07 2.84
CA ALA A 51 -12.45 -15.85 1.73
C ALA A 51 -13.31 -14.98 0.82
N PHE A 52 -13.25 -15.21 -0.49
CA PHE A 52 -14.08 -14.54 -1.49
C PHE A 52 -14.65 -15.54 -2.49
N THR A 53 -15.74 -15.14 -3.13
CA THR A 53 -16.43 -15.93 -4.15
C THR A 53 -15.90 -15.56 -5.53
N VAL A 54 -15.74 -16.53 -6.42
CA VAL A 54 -15.42 -16.34 -7.83
C VAL A 54 -16.49 -17.01 -8.68
N LYS A 55 -17.06 -16.28 -9.63
CA LYS A 55 -17.99 -16.80 -10.64
C LYS A 55 -17.30 -16.78 -12.00
N VAL A 56 -17.33 -17.90 -12.70
CA VAL A 56 -16.74 -18.04 -14.03
C VAL A 56 -17.82 -18.44 -15.02
N THR A 57 -18.06 -17.58 -16.00
CA THR A 57 -18.99 -17.85 -17.11
C THR A 57 -18.21 -18.33 -18.31
N VAL A 58 -18.59 -19.48 -18.85
CA VAL A 58 -17.99 -20.08 -20.04
C VAL A 58 -19.06 -20.35 -21.11
N SER A 59 -18.70 -20.15 -22.36
CA SER A 59 -19.41 -20.68 -23.53
C SER A 59 -18.71 -21.98 -23.97
N LYS A 60 -19.18 -22.62 -25.06
CA LYS A 60 -18.68 -23.93 -25.50
C LYS A 60 -17.16 -23.96 -25.69
N ASN A 61 -16.55 -22.84 -26.05
CA ASN A 61 -15.14 -22.74 -26.44
C ASN A 61 -14.41 -21.52 -25.85
N LYS A 62 -14.99 -20.86 -24.84
CA LYS A 62 -14.42 -19.62 -24.30
C LYS A 62 -14.79 -19.37 -22.84
N ILE A 63 -13.83 -18.84 -22.08
CA ILE A 63 -14.03 -18.15 -20.81
C ILE A 63 -14.49 -16.72 -21.14
N GLU A 64 -15.76 -16.44 -20.88
CA GLU A 64 -16.37 -15.15 -21.23
C GLU A 64 -16.20 -14.12 -20.13
N LYS A 65 -16.33 -14.55 -18.88
CA LYS A 65 -16.42 -13.65 -17.74
C LYS A 65 -15.87 -14.29 -16.48
N ILE A 66 -15.18 -13.50 -15.68
CA ILE A 66 -14.74 -13.86 -14.33
C ILE A 66 -15.18 -12.71 -13.42
N GLU A 67 -15.93 -13.03 -12.39
CA GLU A 67 -16.44 -12.09 -11.40
C GLU A 67 -16.07 -12.57 -10.00
N TYR A 68 -15.94 -11.63 -9.07
CA TYR A 68 -15.58 -11.94 -7.69
C TYR A 68 -16.46 -11.14 -6.73
N PRO A 69 -17.76 -11.50 -6.62
CA PRO A 69 -18.65 -10.85 -5.67
C PRO A 69 -18.17 -11.09 -4.24
N ASP A 70 -18.49 -10.16 -3.35
CA ASP A 70 -18.25 -10.29 -1.91
C ASP A 70 -16.78 -10.57 -1.56
N ASN A 71 -15.87 -9.71 -2.05
CA ASN A 71 -14.44 -9.79 -1.75
C ASN A 71 -13.99 -8.64 -0.83
N LEU A 72 -13.17 -8.97 0.17
CA LEU A 72 -12.57 -8.03 1.12
C LEU A 72 -11.07 -7.85 0.85
N GLU A 73 -10.66 -8.12 -0.38
CA GLU A 73 -9.30 -7.88 -0.83
C GLU A 73 -8.99 -6.38 -0.82
N THR A 74 -7.79 -6.02 -0.40
CA THR A 74 -7.37 -4.62 -0.34
C THR A 74 -7.52 -3.96 -1.71
N ILE A 75 -8.20 -2.81 -1.74
CA ILE A 75 -8.61 -2.13 -2.98
C ILE A 75 -7.42 -1.83 -3.90
N GLY A 76 -6.32 -1.30 -3.36
CA GLY A 76 -5.13 -0.96 -4.15
C GLY A 76 -4.19 -2.12 -4.47
N VAL A 77 -4.51 -3.35 -4.04
CA VAL A 77 -3.55 -4.46 -4.04
C VAL A 77 -4.21 -5.73 -4.57
N GLY A 78 -5.01 -6.39 -3.73
CA GLY A 78 -5.67 -7.64 -4.06
C GLY A 78 -6.72 -7.44 -5.15
N LYS A 79 -7.55 -6.39 -5.06
CA LYS A 79 -8.55 -6.10 -6.09
C LYS A 79 -7.91 -5.74 -7.43
N VAL A 80 -6.86 -4.92 -7.44
CA VAL A 80 -6.07 -4.63 -8.66
C VAL A 80 -5.50 -5.91 -9.27
N ALA A 81 -5.02 -6.84 -8.44
CA ALA A 81 -4.52 -8.13 -8.91
C ALA A 81 -5.63 -9.00 -9.50
N LEU A 82 -6.81 -9.06 -8.88
CA LEU A 82 -7.98 -9.74 -9.41
C LEU A 82 -8.39 -9.17 -10.77
N ASP A 83 -8.46 -7.85 -10.91
CA ASP A 83 -8.82 -7.16 -12.15
C ASP A 83 -7.80 -7.48 -13.27
N LYS A 84 -6.49 -7.31 -12.99
CA LYS A 84 -5.41 -7.57 -13.96
C LYS A 84 -5.39 -9.04 -14.39
N LEU A 85 -5.48 -9.97 -13.44
CA LEU A 85 -5.34 -11.39 -13.70
C LEU A 85 -6.57 -11.97 -14.40
N SER A 86 -7.78 -11.59 -13.97
CA SER A 86 -9.03 -11.95 -14.65
C SER A 86 -9.01 -11.52 -16.12
N LYS A 87 -8.60 -10.27 -16.38
CA LYS A 87 -8.45 -9.78 -17.75
C LYS A 87 -7.45 -10.61 -18.55
N LYS A 88 -6.27 -10.91 -18.00
CA LYS A 88 -5.28 -11.76 -18.68
C LYS A 88 -5.82 -13.16 -19.00
N ILE A 89 -6.52 -13.79 -18.04
CA ILE A 89 -7.11 -15.13 -18.24
C ILE A 89 -8.13 -15.11 -19.39
N ILE A 90 -9.00 -14.10 -19.43
CA ILE A 90 -10.02 -13.95 -20.47
C ILE A 90 -9.39 -13.62 -21.82
N ASP A 91 -8.48 -12.64 -21.89
CA ASP A 91 -7.88 -12.22 -23.17
C ASP A 91 -7.07 -13.35 -23.81
N ARG A 92 -6.37 -14.15 -22.99
CA ARG A 92 -5.49 -15.23 -23.46
C ARG A 92 -6.16 -16.60 -23.47
N GLN A 93 -7.36 -16.72 -22.93
CA GLN A 93 -8.06 -17.99 -22.74
C GLN A 93 -7.16 -19.03 -22.04
N SER A 94 -6.46 -18.61 -21.00
CA SER A 94 -5.39 -19.40 -20.37
C SER A 94 -5.26 -19.11 -18.87
N LEU A 95 -5.00 -20.16 -18.09
CA LEU A 95 -4.59 -20.07 -16.68
C LEU A 95 -3.07 -19.99 -16.52
N GLY A 96 -2.30 -20.27 -17.58
CA GLY A 96 -0.85 -20.10 -17.65
C GLY A 96 -0.44 -18.65 -17.84
N VAL A 97 -1.05 -17.74 -17.08
CA VAL A 97 -0.68 -16.33 -16.99
C VAL A 97 0.06 -16.09 -15.68
N ASP A 98 0.99 -15.15 -15.66
CA ASP A 98 1.81 -14.90 -14.48
C ASP A 98 1.00 -14.24 -13.38
N ASN A 99 1.34 -14.60 -12.15
CA ASN A 99 0.78 -13.97 -10.97
C ASN A 99 1.24 -12.52 -10.87
N VAL A 100 0.45 -11.70 -10.18
CA VAL A 100 0.82 -10.31 -9.92
C VAL A 100 1.79 -10.28 -8.73
N THR A 101 3.05 -9.95 -8.99
CA THR A 101 4.06 -9.78 -7.93
C THR A 101 3.59 -8.75 -6.90
N GLY A 102 3.60 -9.11 -5.61
CA GLY A 102 3.08 -8.27 -4.53
C GLY A 102 1.64 -8.59 -4.10
N ALA A 103 0.91 -9.40 -4.88
CA ALA A 103 -0.45 -9.88 -4.57
C ALA A 103 -0.56 -11.40 -4.85
N THR A 104 0.45 -12.15 -4.41
CA THR A 104 0.65 -13.55 -4.75
C THR A 104 -0.45 -14.46 -4.21
N ILE A 105 -0.89 -14.26 -2.95
CA ILE A 105 -1.94 -15.08 -2.33
C ILE A 105 -3.26 -14.94 -3.11
N THR A 106 -3.67 -13.70 -3.36
CA THR A 106 -4.87 -13.37 -4.14
C THR A 106 -4.80 -13.92 -5.57
N SER A 107 -3.63 -13.82 -6.22
CA SER A 107 -3.42 -14.36 -7.57
C SER A 107 -3.61 -15.88 -7.63
N PHE A 108 -3.02 -16.60 -6.67
CA PHE A 108 -3.19 -18.06 -6.59
C PHE A 108 -4.62 -18.46 -6.25
N ALA A 109 -5.28 -17.74 -5.33
CA ALA A 109 -6.67 -17.98 -4.96
C ALA A 109 -7.58 -17.87 -6.20
N LEU A 110 -7.46 -16.79 -6.98
CA LEU A 110 -8.24 -16.58 -8.19
C LEU A 110 -7.99 -17.69 -9.22
N LYS A 111 -6.73 -18.00 -9.55
CA LYS A 111 -6.41 -19.05 -10.53
C LYS A 111 -6.90 -20.43 -10.08
N GLY A 112 -6.78 -20.72 -8.78
CA GLY A 112 -7.31 -21.95 -8.19
C GLY A 112 -8.83 -22.04 -8.31
N ALA A 113 -9.54 -20.94 -8.04
CA ALA A 113 -10.99 -20.86 -8.20
C ALA A 113 -11.42 -21.07 -9.66
N VAL A 114 -10.76 -20.38 -10.60
CA VAL A 114 -11.07 -20.54 -12.02
C VAL A 114 -10.78 -21.97 -12.47
N LYS A 115 -9.65 -22.57 -12.07
CA LYS A 115 -9.36 -23.98 -12.38
C LYS A 115 -10.49 -24.91 -11.93
N LYS A 116 -10.95 -24.79 -10.68
CA LYS A 116 -12.05 -25.62 -10.15
C LYS A 116 -13.38 -25.38 -10.87
N ALA A 117 -13.68 -24.13 -11.21
CA ALA A 117 -14.86 -23.79 -12.01
C ALA A 117 -14.81 -24.43 -13.41
N LEU A 118 -13.63 -24.45 -14.04
CA LEU A 118 -13.44 -25.12 -15.33
C LEU A 118 -13.52 -26.66 -15.23
N GLU A 119 -13.12 -27.25 -14.11
CA GLU A 119 -13.33 -28.68 -13.84
C GLU A 119 -14.83 -29.01 -13.75
N GLN A 120 -15.64 -28.15 -13.11
CA GLN A 120 -17.10 -28.29 -13.10
C GLN A 120 -17.73 -28.11 -14.48
N ALA A 121 -17.11 -27.28 -15.33
CA ALA A 121 -17.46 -27.15 -16.74
C ALA A 121 -17.06 -28.37 -17.59
N LYS A 122 -16.59 -29.47 -16.97
CA LYS A 122 -16.20 -30.72 -17.61
C LYS A 122 -15.01 -30.57 -18.58
N VAL A 123 -14.11 -29.61 -18.34
CA VAL A 123 -12.85 -29.50 -19.10
C VAL A 123 -12.00 -30.75 -18.84
N SER A 124 -11.52 -31.38 -19.91
CA SER A 124 -10.71 -32.60 -19.82
C SER A 124 -9.35 -32.34 -19.14
N LYS A 125 -8.74 -33.38 -18.55
CA LYS A 125 -7.38 -33.25 -17.97
C LYS A 125 -6.35 -32.75 -18.99
N ALA A 126 -6.44 -33.21 -20.24
CA ALA A 126 -5.55 -32.80 -21.32
C ALA A 126 -5.73 -31.32 -21.67
N ASP A 127 -6.97 -30.85 -21.77
CA ASP A 127 -7.24 -29.44 -22.07
C ASP A 127 -6.91 -28.52 -20.90
N MET A 128 -7.14 -28.97 -19.66
CA MET A 128 -6.69 -28.26 -18.47
C MET A 128 -5.16 -28.10 -18.46
N ALA A 129 -4.41 -29.14 -18.84
CA ALA A 129 -2.96 -29.04 -18.99
C ALA A 129 -2.54 -28.02 -20.07
N LYS A 130 -3.28 -27.92 -21.18
CA LYS A 130 -3.06 -26.86 -22.19
C LYS A 130 -3.33 -25.47 -21.60
N LEU A 131 -4.44 -25.29 -20.88
CA LEU A 131 -4.79 -24.01 -20.26
C LEU A 131 -3.75 -23.55 -19.24
N MET A 132 -3.09 -24.48 -18.54
CA MET A 132 -2.08 -24.18 -17.53
C MET A 132 -0.68 -23.90 -18.10
N LYS A 133 -0.45 -24.19 -19.39
CA LYS A 133 0.84 -23.93 -20.05
C LYS A 133 1.07 -22.42 -20.15
N ASN A 134 2.29 -21.97 -19.83
CA ASN A 134 2.63 -20.54 -19.90
C ASN A 134 2.28 -19.96 -21.27
N SER A 135 1.48 -18.90 -21.26
CA SER A 135 0.94 -18.19 -22.41
C SER A 135 1.59 -16.81 -22.61
N GLU A 136 2.40 -16.35 -21.65
CA GLU A 136 3.07 -15.06 -21.70
C GLU A 136 4.48 -15.20 -22.26
N LYS A 137 4.83 -14.27 -23.14
CA LYS A 137 6.17 -14.15 -23.73
C LYS A 137 6.63 -12.73 -23.49
N TYR A 138 7.82 -12.58 -22.93
CA TYR A 138 8.42 -11.30 -22.61
C TYR A 138 9.64 -11.06 -23.49
N THR A 139 9.69 -9.89 -24.09
CA THR A 139 10.84 -9.44 -24.86
C THR A 139 11.77 -8.68 -23.93
N ALA A 140 13.04 -9.10 -23.90
CA ALA A 140 14.05 -8.39 -23.12
C ALA A 140 14.15 -6.94 -23.59
N LEU A 141 14.29 -6.03 -22.63
CA LEU A 141 14.59 -4.64 -22.92
C LEU A 141 16.00 -4.52 -23.55
N PRO A 142 16.28 -3.41 -24.25
CA PRO A 142 17.64 -3.07 -24.65
C PRO A 142 18.61 -3.11 -23.46
N ALA A 143 19.89 -3.35 -23.74
CA ALA A 143 20.92 -3.35 -22.71
C ALA A 143 21.06 -2.00 -22.00
N GLU A 144 20.70 -0.91 -22.68
CA GLU A 144 20.74 0.45 -22.17
C GLU A 144 19.51 1.26 -22.62
N ILE A 145 18.93 2.04 -21.71
CA ILE A 145 17.86 3.01 -21.95
C ILE A 145 18.26 4.33 -21.30
N LYS A 146 18.13 5.43 -22.04
CA LYS A 146 18.48 6.78 -21.54
C LYS A 146 17.23 7.59 -21.24
N THR A 147 17.29 8.41 -20.20
CA THR A 147 16.24 9.36 -19.79
C THR A 147 16.86 10.53 -19.03
N ASN A 148 16.04 11.48 -18.58
CA ASN A 148 16.55 12.56 -17.74
C ASN A 148 16.66 12.17 -16.27
N VAL A 149 15.58 11.61 -15.72
CA VAL A 149 15.50 11.17 -14.33
C VAL A 149 15.06 9.72 -14.27
N VAL A 150 15.75 8.91 -13.44
CA VAL A 150 15.32 7.55 -13.08
C VAL A 150 14.85 7.56 -11.63
N VAL A 151 13.62 7.13 -11.40
CA VAL A 151 13.04 6.95 -10.06
C VAL A 151 12.98 5.47 -9.74
N VAL A 152 13.53 5.07 -8.59
CA VAL A 152 13.54 3.69 -8.11
C VAL A 152 12.54 3.52 -6.98
N GLY A 153 11.45 2.82 -7.26
CA GLY A 153 10.31 2.62 -6.39
C GLY A 153 9.06 3.32 -6.92
N GLY A 154 7.98 2.57 -7.13
CA GLY A 154 6.68 3.07 -7.59
C GLY A 154 5.70 3.34 -6.45
N GLY A 155 6.20 3.62 -5.24
CA GLY A 155 5.38 4.02 -4.08
C GLY A 155 4.99 5.50 -4.11
N GLY A 156 4.34 6.00 -3.06
CA GLY A 156 3.89 7.40 -3.00
C GLY A 156 4.99 8.45 -3.24
N SER A 157 6.15 8.34 -2.58
CA SER A 157 7.27 9.27 -2.81
C SER A 157 7.84 9.17 -4.22
N GLY A 158 7.97 7.95 -4.75
CA GLY A 158 8.52 7.74 -6.09
C GLY A 158 7.61 8.29 -7.18
N LEU A 159 6.31 8.03 -7.09
CA LEU A 159 5.35 8.57 -8.05
C LEU A 159 5.21 10.10 -7.91
N ALA A 160 5.26 10.64 -6.68
CA ALA A 160 5.28 12.09 -6.48
C ALA A 160 6.54 12.72 -7.09
N SER A 161 7.70 12.10 -6.90
CA SER A 161 8.97 12.52 -7.53
C SER A 161 8.90 12.48 -9.05
N ALA A 162 8.30 11.42 -9.61
CA ALA A 162 8.18 11.27 -11.04
C ALA A 162 7.30 12.36 -11.66
N ILE A 163 6.14 12.63 -11.05
CA ILE A 163 5.23 13.68 -11.51
C ILE A 163 5.88 15.06 -11.40
N ALA A 164 6.50 15.38 -10.26
CA ALA A 164 7.14 16.67 -10.07
C ALA A 164 8.34 16.88 -11.01
N ALA A 165 9.14 15.84 -11.26
CA ALA A 165 10.21 15.90 -12.26
C ALA A 165 9.66 16.15 -13.67
N GLN A 166 8.56 15.49 -14.04
CA GLN A 166 7.90 15.72 -15.32
C GLN A 166 7.30 17.13 -15.43
N GLN A 167 6.67 17.63 -14.37
CA GLN A 167 6.17 19.01 -14.30
C GLN A 167 7.30 20.05 -14.43
N ALA A 168 8.51 19.70 -13.99
CA ALA A 168 9.72 20.48 -14.19
C ALA A 168 10.40 20.24 -15.56
N GLY A 169 9.75 19.53 -16.49
CA GLY A 169 10.19 19.34 -17.87
C GLY A 169 11.17 18.19 -18.10
N ALA A 170 11.32 17.25 -17.17
CA ALA A 170 12.16 16.07 -17.35
C ALA A 170 11.39 14.89 -17.96
N LYS A 171 12.06 14.09 -18.79
CA LYS A 171 11.62 12.73 -19.11
C LYS A 171 11.97 11.78 -17.97
N VAL A 172 11.02 10.94 -17.57
CA VAL A 172 11.12 10.15 -16.36
C VAL A 172 10.89 8.67 -16.63
N ILE A 173 11.77 7.84 -16.08
CA ILE A 173 11.53 6.40 -15.97
C ILE A 173 11.34 6.04 -14.50
N VAL A 174 10.27 5.31 -14.19
CA VAL A 174 10.00 4.72 -12.87
C VAL A 174 10.24 3.22 -12.94
N LEU A 175 11.02 2.69 -12.01
CA LEU A 175 11.28 1.26 -11.84
C LEU A 175 10.57 0.75 -10.59
N GLU A 176 9.69 -0.22 -10.72
CA GLU A 176 8.97 -0.87 -9.62
C GLU A 176 9.19 -2.39 -9.69
N LYS A 177 9.58 -3.00 -8.57
CA LYS A 177 9.85 -4.44 -8.51
C LYS A 177 8.60 -5.31 -8.36
N LEU A 178 7.49 -4.73 -7.91
CA LEU A 178 6.19 -5.37 -7.86
C LEU A 178 5.47 -5.27 -9.21
N GLY A 179 4.44 -6.09 -9.41
CA GLY A 179 3.57 -6.06 -10.59
C GLY A 179 2.46 -4.99 -10.50
N ILE A 180 2.51 -4.18 -9.43
CA ILE A 180 1.58 -3.10 -9.09
C ILE A 180 2.36 -1.94 -8.49
N LEU A 181 1.85 -0.74 -8.68
CA LEU A 181 2.37 0.47 -8.07
C LEU A 181 1.79 0.69 -6.67
N GLY A 182 2.41 1.58 -5.91
CA GLY A 182 1.90 2.17 -4.68
C GLY A 182 2.51 1.65 -3.39
N GLY A 183 3.11 0.45 -3.38
CA GLY A 183 3.79 -0.10 -2.20
C GLY A 183 2.98 0.05 -0.90
N SER A 184 3.64 0.42 0.20
CA SER A 184 2.97 0.65 1.48
C SER A 184 1.99 1.84 1.48
N THR A 185 2.06 2.76 0.51
CA THR A 185 1.11 3.86 0.39
C THR A 185 -0.31 3.35 0.12
N ASN A 186 -0.47 2.28 -0.68
CA ASN A 186 -1.77 1.67 -0.97
C ASN A 186 -2.51 1.15 0.27
N VAL A 187 -1.78 0.76 1.31
CA VAL A 187 -2.33 0.17 2.55
C VAL A 187 -2.32 1.16 3.72
N SER A 188 -1.97 2.42 3.45
CA SER A 188 -2.08 3.48 4.44
C SER A 188 -3.52 3.99 4.54
N GLU A 189 -3.90 4.51 5.71
CA GLU A 189 -5.19 5.20 5.90
C GLU A 189 -5.22 6.58 5.19
N GLY A 190 -4.11 7.00 4.58
CA GLY A 190 -4.02 8.21 3.76
C GLY A 190 -3.88 9.52 4.53
N ALA A 191 -3.78 9.49 5.86
CA ALA A 191 -3.61 10.66 6.71
C ALA A 191 -2.36 11.47 6.33
N LEU A 192 -2.53 12.72 5.89
CA LEU A 192 -1.46 13.68 5.58
C LEU A 192 -1.53 14.83 6.59
N ASN A 193 -0.52 14.96 7.44
CA ASN A 193 -0.47 16.06 8.41
C ASN A 193 0.01 17.36 7.77
N ALA A 194 -0.80 18.42 7.89
CA ALA A 194 -0.41 19.78 7.56
C ALA A 194 -1.16 20.75 8.47
N ALA A 195 -0.53 21.83 8.92
CA ALA A 195 -1.27 22.95 9.51
C ALA A 195 -2.04 23.66 8.37
N ASP A 196 -3.37 23.63 8.45
CA ASP A 196 -4.29 24.17 7.45
C ASP A 196 -5.31 25.10 8.15
N PRO A 197 -5.04 26.41 8.21
CA PRO A 197 -5.93 27.35 8.88
C PRO A 197 -7.32 27.43 8.23
N GLN A 198 -7.47 27.09 6.95
CA GLN A 198 -8.76 27.14 6.25
C GLN A 198 -9.67 25.99 6.71
N ARG A 199 -9.17 24.75 6.71
CA ARG A 199 -9.94 23.58 7.15
C ARG A 199 -10.05 23.52 8.67
N GLN A 200 -8.95 23.73 9.38
CA GLN A 200 -8.93 23.70 10.85
C GLN A 200 -9.74 24.86 11.43
N GLY A 201 -9.66 26.06 10.85
CA GLY A 201 -10.41 27.23 11.30
C GLY A 201 -11.93 27.03 11.24
N LYS A 202 -12.46 26.44 10.17
CA LYS A 202 -13.90 26.08 10.06
C LYS A 202 -14.35 25.09 11.14
N GLN A 203 -13.42 24.27 11.64
CA GLN A 203 -13.66 23.31 12.72
C GLN A 203 -13.35 23.88 14.11
N GLY A 204 -12.92 25.14 14.22
CA GLY A 204 -12.49 25.77 15.48
C GLY A 204 -11.25 25.11 16.08
N ILE A 205 -10.40 24.50 15.24
CA ILE A 205 -9.13 23.91 15.65
C ILE A 205 -8.04 24.97 15.44
N GLU A 206 -7.35 25.33 16.51
CA GLU A 206 -6.19 26.22 16.44
C GLU A 206 -4.91 25.40 16.24
N ASP A 207 -4.14 25.73 15.21
CA ASP A 207 -2.87 25.08 14.91
C ASP A 207 -1.91 26.07 14.27
N SER A 208 -0.64 25.69 14.12
CA SER A 208 0.35 26.45 13.37
C SER A 208 1.46 25.52 12.89
N ILE A 209 2.23 25.99 11.91
CA ILE A 209 3.46 25.33 11.47
C ILE A 209 4.39 25.08 12.66
N GLN A 210 4.56 26.09 13.54
CA GLN A 210 5.39 25.96 14.73
C GLN A 210 4.88 24.88 15.70
N LYS A 211 3.57 24.81 15.96
CA LYS A 211 2.97 23.73 16.78
C LYS A 211 3.18 22.37 16.13
N HIS A 212 3.09 22.26 14.81
CA HIS A 212 3.37 21.02 14.08
C HIS A 212 4.86 20.62 14.21
N TYR A 213 5.78 21.57 14.09
CA TYR A 213 7.22 21.36 14.25
C TYR A 213 7.56 20.84 15.66
N GLU A 214 7.15 21.57 16.69
CA GLU A 214 7.43 21.23 18.09
C GLU A 214 6.90 19.85 18.47
N GLN A 215 5.70 19.52 18.01
CA GLN A 215 5.11 18.22 18.25
C GLN A 215 5.82 17.11 17.48
N THR A 216 6.28 17.37 16.25
CA THR A 216 7.06 16.41 15.47
C THR A 216 8.41 16.13 16.14
N MET A 217 9.14 17.18 16.53
CA MET A 217 10.40 17.06 17.27
C MET A 217 10.21 16.29 18.57
N LYS A 218 9.27 16.72 19.41
CA LYS A 218 8.97 16.05 20.69
C LYS A 218 8.54 14.59 20.49
N GLY A 219 7.70 14.33 19.50
CA GLY A 219 7.21 12.99 19.14
C GLY A 219 8.32 12.04 18.72
N GLY A 220 9.34 12.56 18.03
CA GLY A 220 10.56 11.85 17.65
C GLY A 220 11.67 11.88 18.70
N HIS A 221 11.35 12.25 19.96
CA HIS A 221 12.29 12.38 21.08
C HIS A 221 13.41 13.41 20.88
N ASN A 222 13.14 14.47 20.11
CA ASN A 222 14.07 15.57 19.81
C ASN A 222 15.38 15.14 19.13
N ILE A 223 15.38 13.98 18.45
CA ILE A 223 16.55 13.49 17.70
C ILE A 223 16.41 13.62 16.18
N GLY A 224 15.24 14.08 15.69
CA GLY A 224 15.09 14.44 14.28
C GLY A 224 15.99 15.63 13.93
N ASN A 225 16.43 15.71 12.68
CA ASN A 225 17.16 16.85 12.13
C ASN A 225 16.21 18.07 12.07
N PRO A 226 16.48 19.15 12.82
CA PRO A 226 15.60 20.31 12.89
C PRO A 226 15.29 20.94 11.53
N ASP A 227 16.27 21.02 10.62
CA ASP A 227 16.09 21.63 9.31
C ASP A 227 15.14 20.81 8.44
N LEU A 228 15.27 19.48 8.47
CA LEU A 228 14.36 18.59 7.74
C LEU A 228 12.94 18.61 8.34
N VAL A 229 12.82 18.72 9.67
CA VAL A 229 11.51 18.79 10.33
C VAL A 229 10.84 20.12 10.05
N HIS A 230 11.55 21.25 10.11
CA HIS A 230 11.04 22.55 9.67
C HIS A 230 10.60 22.49 8.22
N TYR A 231 11.46 22.00 7.33
CA TYR A 231 11.14 21.89 5.92
C TYR A 231 9.85 21.09 5.67
N LEU A 232 9.68 19.95 6.36
CA LEU A 232 8.45 19.17 6.31
C LEU A 232 7.23 19.99 6.74
N THR A 233 7.29 20.63 7.90
CA THR A 233 6.13 21.34 8.46
C THR A 233 5.77 22.61 7.70
N ASP A 234 6.77 23.28 7.16
CA ASP A 234 6.62 24.52 6.39
C ASP A 234 5.92 24.25 5.04
N HIS A 235 6.20 23.11 4.40
CA HIS A 235 5.75 22.81 3.05
C HIS A 235 4.64 21.75 2.97
N ALA A 236 4.22 21.15 4.09
CA ALA A 236 3.19 20.10 4.08
C ALA A 236 1.84 20.57 3.51
N LEU A 237 1.44 21.83 3.76
CA LEU A 237 0.19 22.37 3.22
C LEU A 237 0.30 22.60 1.69
N GLU A 238 1.47 23.00 1.20
CA GLU A 238 1.69 23.10 -0.25
C GLU A 238 1.56 21.73 -0.93
N SER A 239 2.00 20.66 -0.27
CA SER A 239 1.80 19.29 -0.75
C SER A 239 0.32 18.92 -0.82
N VAL A 240 -0.52 19.36 0.13
CA VAL A 240 -1.99 19.19 0.06
C VAL A 240 -2.54 19.88 -1.20
N HIS A 241 -2.22 21.15 -1.41
CA HIS A 241 -2.70 21.91 -2.57
C HIS A 241 -2.19 21.33 -3.90
N TRP A 242 -0.93 20.90 -3.94
CA TRP A 242 -0.36 20.25 -5.12
C TRP A 242 -1.11 18.95 -5.45
N LEU A 243 -1.40 18.11 -4.45
CA LEU A 243 -2.18 16.89 -4.63
C LEU A 243 -3.60 17.19 -5.18
N GLU A 244 -4.23 18.26 -4.71
CA GLU A 244 -5.54 18.71 -5.22
C GLU A 244 -5.46 19.14 -6.68
N SER A 245 -4.39 19.85 -7.07
CA SER A 245 -4.18 20.28 -8.46
C SER A 245 -4.05 19.10 -9.44
N ILE A 246 -3.61 17.93 -8.96
CA ILE A 246 -3.49 16.69 -9.75
C ILE A 246 -4.65 15.71 -9.50
N GLY A 247 -5.73 16.19 -8.89
CA GLY A 247 -7.03 15.51 -8.84
C GLY A 247 -7.29 14.67 -7.59
N VAL A 248 -6.47 14.77 -6.55
CA VAL A 248 -6.82 14.23 -5.23
C VAL A 248 -7.91 15.09 -4.60
N LYS A 249 -8.96 14.46 -4.07
CA LYS A 249 -10.00 15.15 -3.31
C LYS A 249 -9.83 14.85 -1.83
N PHE A 250 -9.48 15.85 -1.04
CA PHE A 250 -9.51 15.75 0.42
C PHE A 250 -10.90 16.02 0.97
N LYS A 251 -11.20 15.46 2.14
CA LYS A 251 -12.36 15.86 2.93
C LYS A 251 -12.19 17.30 3.42
N ASP A 252 -13.32 17.96 3.67
CA ASP A 252 -13.32 19.29 4.29
C ASP A 252 -12.88 19.25 5.77
N GLU A 253 -13.19 18.15 6.44
CA GLU A 253 -12.81 17.90 7.84
C GLU A 253 -11.43 17.24 7.95
N VAL A 254 -10.68 17.66 8.96
CA VAL A 254 -9.39 17.04 9.33
C VAL A 254 -9.60 16.15 10.54
N GLY A 255 -8.72 15.17 10.74
CA GLY A 255 -8.79 14.27 11.88
C GLY A 255 -7.46 14.09 12.60
N THR A 256 -7.39 13.00 13.35
CA THR A 256 -6.20 12.60 14.11
C THR A 256 -5.88 11.14 13.80
N ALA A 257 -4.77 10.92 13.10
CA ALA A 257 -4.23 9.57 12.89
C ALA A 257 -3.77 8.92 14.20
N THR A 258 -3.69 7.59 14.26
CA THR A 258 -3.16 6.87 15.43
C THR A 258 -1.75 7.34 15.77
N GLY A 259 -1.56 7.85 16.99
CA GLY A 259 -0.29 8.40 17.47
C GLY A 259 0.08 9.76 16.88
N ALA A 260 -0.88 10.49 16.30
CA ALA A 260 -0.74 11.93 16.07
C ALA A 260 -1.05 12.68 17.37
N LEU A 261 -0.34 13.80 17.59
CA LEU A 261 -0.49 14.61 18.80
C LEU A 261 -1.50 15.76 18.65
N TRP A 262 -2.07 15.96 17.46
CA TRP A 262 -3.01 17.03 17.18
C TRP A 262 -3.93 16.71 15.99
N GLN A 263 -4.98 17.52 15.82
CA GLN A 263 -6.00 17.37 14.78
C GLN A 263 -5.58 18.11 13.50
N ARG A 264 -4.75 17.47 12.67
CA ARG A 264 -4.24 18.05 11.41
C ARG A 264 -4.11 17.07 10.25
N SER A 265 -4.66 15.86 10.42
CA SER A 265 -4.58 14.81 9.41
C SER A 265 -5.65 15.02 8.34
N HIS A 266 -5.22 15.38 7.14
CA HIS A 266 -6.05 15.43 5.94
C HIS A 266 -6.28 14.03 5.43
N TYR A 267 -7.54 13.68 5.18
CA TYR A 267 -7.92 12.37 4.64
C TYR A 267 -8.52 12.53 3.24
N PRO A 268 -8.07 11.74 2.24
CA PRO A 268 -8.70 11.73 0.93
C PRO A 268 -10.12 11.13 1.01
N ALA A 269 -10.96 11.51 0.04
CA ALA A 269 -12.39 11.22 0.05
C ALA A 269 -12.71 9.72 -0.04
N THR A 270 -11.99 8.91 -0.84
CA THR A 270 -11.92 7.43 -0.76
C THR A 270 -11.19 6.78 -1.96
N PRO A 271 -10.57 5.58 -1.79
CA PRO A 271 -10.22 4.95 -0.52
C PRO A 271 -8.80 5.34 -0.05
N SER A 272 -8.71 5.87 1.16
CA SER A 272 -7.47 6.04 1.96
C SER A 272 -6.22 6.39 1.14
N GLY A 273 -5.06 5.76 1.41
CA GLY A 273 -3.82 6.05 0.67
C GLY A 273 -3.81 5.62 -0.80
N ASN A 274 -4.69 4.69 -1.20
CA ASN A 274 -4.80 4.30 -2.60
C ASN A 274 -5.37 5.41 -3.49
N THR A 275 -6.11 6.38 -2.94
CA THR A 275 -6.54 7.57 -3.70
C THR A 275 -5.35 8.29 -4.35
N TYR A 276 -4.23 8.44 -3.63
CA TYR A 276 -3.02 9.07 -4.20
C TYR A 276 -2.51 8.29 -5.39
N ILE A 277 -2.36 6.97 -5.24
CA ILE A 277 -1.81 6.09 -6.27
C ILE A 277 -2.68 6.09 -7.52
N ARG A 278 -4.01 6.05 -7.38
CA ARG A 278 -4.94 6.13 -8.52
C ARG A 278 -4.86 7.48 -9.24
N SER A 279 -4.72 8.59 -8.51
CA SER A 279 -4.53 9.91 -9.11
C SER A 279 -3.19 9.98 -9.86
N PHE A 280 -2.13 9.41 -9.30
CA PHE A 280 -0.82 9.36 -9.94
C PHE A 280 -0.80 8.47 -11.18
N GLU A 281 -1.40 7.29 -11.13
CA GLU A 281 -1.55 6.40 -12.28
C GLU A 281 -2.33 7.09 -13.41
N LYS A 282 -3.41 7.81 -13.07
CA LYS A 282 -4.17 8.61 -14.04
C LYS A 282 -3.32 9.72 -14.67
N TYR A 283 -2.55 10.45 -13.85
CA TYR A 283 -1.64 11.48 -14.33
C TYR A 283 -0.59 10.90 -15.29
N ILE A 284 0.09 9.82 -14.88
CA ILE A 284 1.14 9.16 -15.68
C ILE A 284 0.57 8.65 -17.01
N ALA A 285 -0.62 8.05 -16.99
CA ALA A 285 -1.28 7.58 -18.21
C ALA A 285 -1.56 8.74 -19.20
N ALA A 286 -1.88 9.93 -18.70
CA ALA A 286 -2.09 11.13 -19.52
C ALA A 286 -0.78 11.75 -20.05
N HIS A 287 0.38 11.39 -19.48
CA HIS A 287 1.70 11.94 -19.83
C HIS A 287 2.69 10.87 -20.32
N GLY A 288 2.18 9.79 -20.93
CA GLY A 288 2.97 8.61 -21.32
C GLY A 288 4.09 8.86 -22.34
N ASN A 289 4.13 10.03 -22.99
CA ASN A 289 5.23 10.43 -23.87
C ASN A 289 6.50 10.80 -23.10
N ASP A 290 6.34 11.35 -21.89
CA ASP A 290 7.45 11.83 -21.05
C ASP A 290 7.68 10.94 -19.83
N MET A 291 6.73 10.07 -19.50
CA MET A 291 6.81 9.18 -18.35
C MET A 291 6.65 7.73 -18.76
N LYS A 292 7.55 6.86 -18.28
CA LYS A 292 7.45 5.41 -18.48
C LYS A 292 7.65 4.66 -17.18
N VAL A 293 6.80 3.66 -16.95
CA VAL A 293 6.85 2.80 -15.76
C VAL A 293 7.21 1.38 -16.19
N TYR A 294 8.20 0.79 -15.53
CA TYR A 294 8.56 -0.61 -15.65
C TYR A 294 8.27 -1.31 -14.33
N THR A 295 7.22 -2.13 -14.30
CA THR A 295 6.91 -3.04 -13.19
C THR A 295 7.70 -4.35 -13.31
N ASP A 296 7.75 -5.13 -12.23
CA ASP A 296 8.56 -6.35 -12.13
C ASP A 296 10.05 -6.13 -12.47
N MET A 297 10.55 -4.92 -12.18
CA MET A 297 11.91 -4.47 -12.49
C MET A 297 12.68 -4.21 -11.20
N ASP A 298 13.58 -5.13 -10.84
CA ASP A 298 14.40 -5.04 -9.62
C ASP A 298 15.65 -4.18 -9.88
N ALA A 299 15.72 -2.99 -9.31
CA ALA A 299 16.96 -2.21 -9.26
C ALA A 299 18.01 -2.92 -8.39
N VAL A 300 19.20 -3.14 -8.94
CA VAL A 300 20.26 -3.96 -8.35
C VAL A 300 21.44 -3.12 -7.84
N SER A 301 21.84 -2.11 -8.61
CA SER A 301 22.96 -1.24 -8.27
C SER A 301 22.87 0.13 -8.94
N LEU A 302 23.43 1.15 -8.29
CA LEU A 302 23.67 2.45 -8.90
C LEU A 302 24.90 2.41 -9.81
N ILE A 303 24.96 3.32 -10.78
CA ILE A 303 26.09 3.50 -11.70
C ILE A 303 26.72 4.85 -11.37
N GLN A 304 28.00 4.86 -11.00
CA GLN A 304 28.80 6.09 -10.82
C GLN A 304 29.76 6.30 -11.99
N ASP A 305 29.96 7.56 -12.36
CA ASP A 305 31.07 7.95 -13.23
C ASP A 305 32.39 8.05 -12.46
N LYS A 306 33.48 8.40 -13.16
CA LYS A 306 34.82 8.54 -12.56
C LYS A 306 34.92 9.68 -11.54
N ALA A 307 34.01 10.65 -11.59
CA ALA A 307 33.97 11.77 -10.66
C ALA A 307 33.07 11.48 -9.43
N GLY A 308 32.49 10.28 -9.36
CA GLY A 308 31.60 9.86 -8.27
C GLY A 308 30.15 10.29 -8.43
N ARG A 309 29.77 10.91 -9.55
CA ARG A 309 28.37 11.28 -9.83
C ARG A 309 27.57 10.04 -10.18
N VAL A 310 26.39 9.89 -9.58
CA VAL A 310 25.44 8.85 -9.95
C VAL A 310 24.76 9.24 -11.27
N ILE A 311 24.88 8.37 -12.27
CA ILE A 311 24.44 8.60 -13.66
C ILE A 311 23.47 7.52 -14.16
N GLY A 312 23.03 6.61 -13.29
CA GLY A 312 22.06 5.59 -13.70
C GLY A 312 21.91 4.45 -12.69
N VAL A 313 21.12 3.46 -13.11
CA VAL A 313 20.75 2.28 -12.33
C VAL A 313 20.83 1.04 -13.21
N VAL A 314 21.41 -0.04 -12.71
CA VAL A 314 21.25 -1.38 -13.31
C VAL A 314 20.01 -2.02 -12.69
N ALA A 315 19.07 -2.44 -13.52
CA ALA A 315 17.90 -3.17 -13.05
C ALA A 315 17.70 -4.48 -13.82
N LYS A 316 17.15 -5.49 -13.12
CA LYS A 316 16.87 -6.82 -13.62
C LYS A 316 15.37 -6.98 -13.83
N ASP A 317 14.99 -7.36 -15.03
CA ASP A 317 13.62 -7.76 -15.36
C ASP A 317 13.34 -9.14 -14.76
N ASN A 318 12.33 -9.24 -13.90
CA ASN A 318 11.95 -10.49 -13.25
C ASN A 318 11.29 -11.50 -14.18
N HIS A 319 10.78 -11.06 -15.33
CA HIS A 319 10.19 -11.93 -16.34
C HIS A 319 11.25 -12.59 -17.21
N THR A 320 12.22 -11.81 -17.70
CA THR A 320 13.25 -12.29 -18.65
C THR A 320 14.56 -12.68 -17.97
N GLY A 321 14.78 -12.25 -16.73
CA GLY A 321 16.04 -12.41 -16.01
C GLY A 321 17.19 -11.55 -16.53
N LYS A 322 16.96 -10.75 -17.58
CA LYS A 322 17.98 -9.89 -18.21
C LYS A 322 18.11 -8.56 -17.46
N THR A 323 19.30 -7.98 -17.54
CA THR A 323 19.61 -6.68 -16.95
C THR A 323 19.65 -5.58 -18.00
N THR A 324 19.18 -4.40 -17.61
CA THR A 324 19.22 -3.17 -18.40
C THR A 324 19.83 -2.04 -17.57
N LYS A 325 20.66 -1.22 -18.21
CA LYS A 325 21.18 0.02 -17.65
C LYS A 325 20.21 1.16 -17.97
N PHE A 326 19.64 1.77 -16.95
CA PHE A 326 18.83 2.96 -17.06
C PHE A 326 19.70 4.18 -16.74
N MET A 327 20.16 4.87 -17.78
CA MET A 327 21.05 6.02 -17.67
C MET A 327 20.22 7.30 -17.48
N ALA A 328 20.64 8.14 -16.53
CA ALA A 328 19.98 9.40 -16.18
C ALA A 328 20.98 10.55 -16.28
N ASP A 329 20.74 11.53 -17.14
CA ASP A 329 21.63 12.70 -17.26
C ASP A 329 21.46 13.70 -16.11
N LYS A 330 20.25 13.84 -15.56
CA LYS A 330 19.96 14.78 -14.47
C LYS A 330 20.06 14.15 -13.08
N GLY A 331 19.63 12.90 -12.89
CA GLY A 331 19.86 12.19 -11.63
C GLY A 331 19.00 10.95 -11.40
N VAL A 332 19.32 10.23 -10.33
CA VAL A 332 18.60 9.05 -9.83
C VAL A 332 17.95 9.38 -8.48
N ILE A 333 16.67 9.03 -8.33
CA ILE A 333 15.92 9.20 -7.08
C ILE A 333 15.63 7.83 -6.47
N LEU A 334 16.15 7.58 -5.27
CA LEU A 334 15.81 6.40 -4.47
C LEU A 334 14.53 6.68 -3.66
N ALA A 335 13.47 5.93 -3.93
CA ALA A 335 12.16 6.05 -3.28
C ALA A 335 11.60 4.67 -2.92
N THR A 336 12.46 3.78 -2.42
CA THR A 336 12.18 2.34 -2.30
C THR A 336 11.41 1.93 -1.04
N GLY A 337 11.06 2.89 -0.19
CA GLY A 337 10.54 2.64 1.14
C GLY A 337 11.58 2.06 2.10
N GLY A 338 11.12 1.61 3.27
CA GLY A 338 11.96 1.14 4.37
C GLY A 338 12.33 -0.34 4.33
N PHE A 339 12.68 -0.87 5.50
CA PHE A 339 13.14 -2.24 5.69
C PHE A 339 12.33 -3.04 6.73
N GLY A 340 11.15 -2.56 7.14
CA GLY A 340 10.35 -3.17 8.21
C GLY A 340 9.96 -4.63 7.98
N ALA A 341 9.91 -5.10 6.73
CA ALA A 341 9.62 -6.49 6.41
C ALA A 341 10.88 -7.39 6.28
N ASN A 342 12.08 -6.81 6.30
CA ASN A 342 13.33 -7.57 6.35
C ASN A 342 13.62 -7.96 7.80
N VAL A 343 13.14 -9.14 8.22
CA VAL A 343 13.28 -9.62 9.60
C VAL A 343 14.74 -9.69 10.04
N ALA A 344 15.63 -10.17 9.17
CA ALA A 344 17.05 -10.28 9.49
C ALA A 344 17.68 -8.90 9.72
N LEU A 345 17.42 -7.94 8.82
CA LEU A 345 17.95 -6.59 8.95
C LEU A 345 17.36 -5.87 10.17
N ARG A 346 16.04 -5.89 10.35
CA ARG A 346 15.38 -5.19 11.47
C ARG A 346 15.81 -5.75 12.82
N GLN A 347 16.05 -7.06 12.95
CA GLN A 347 16.61 -7.64 14.17
C GLN A 347 18.07 -7.22 14.38
N LYS A 348 18.90 -7.23 13.32
CA LYS A 348 20.31 -6.82 13.39
C LYS A 348 20.47 -5.39 13.91
N VAL A 349 19.58 -4.48 13.52
CA VAL A 349 19.66 -3.06 13.89
C VAL A 349 18.80 -2.67 15.10
N ASN A 350 18.05 -3.60 15.70
CA ASN A 350 17.13 -3.29 16.81
C ASN A 350 17.88 -2.97 18.12
N THR A 351 18.44 -1.76 18.21
CA THR A 351 19.15 -1.25 19.40
C THR A 351 18.49 0.01 19.98
N GLY A 352 17.37 0.45 19.40
CA GLY A 352 16.65 1.68 19.74
C GLY A 352 15.50 1.48 20.73
N VAL A 353 14.38 2.17 20.48
CA VAL A 353 13.19 2.25 21.37
C VAL A 353 12.63 0.88 21.78
N PHE A 354 12.80 -0.14 20.94
CA PHE A 354 12.28 -1.50 21.13
C PHE A 354 13.37 -2.57 21.33
N LYS A 355 14.58 -2.19 21.76
CA LYS A 355 15.70 -3.12 22.00
C LYS A 355 15.37 -4.29 22.94
N ASP A 356 14.43 -4.08 23.87
CA ASP A 356 14.04 -5.08 24.87
C ASP A 356 12.95 -6.05 24.37
N TYR A 357 12.52 -5.91 23.10
CA TYR A 357 11.48 -6.74 22.50
C TYR A 357 11.99 -7.49 21.26
N ASP A 358 11.55 -8.74 21.09
CA ASP A 358 11.84 -9.50 19.88
C ASP A 358 10.99 -9.01 18.71
N LEU A 359 11.63 -8.28 17.79
CA LEU A 359 11.03 -7.90 16.51
C LEU A 359 11.24 -8.99 15.43
N GLY A 360 11.37 -10.25 15.80
CA GLY A 360 11.55 -11.40 14.92
C GLY A 360 10.29 -11.81 14.16
N LYS A 361 10.26 -13.05 13.65
CA LYS A 361 9.14 -13.56 12.83
C LYS A 361 7.81 -13.63 13.58
N GLY A 362 7.84 -13.64 14.92
CA GLY A 362 6.65 -13.67 15.77
C GLY A 362 5.84 -12.37 15.72
N ILE A 363 6.45 -11.25 15.32
CA ILE A 363 5.73 -10.00 15.11
C ILE A 363 5.48 -9.74 13.63
N GLY A 364 4.23 -9.46 13.31
CA GLY A 364 3.82 -9.15 11.94
C GLY A 364 4.41 -7.85 11.41
N CYS A 365 4.09 -7.54 10.15
CA CYS A 365 4.54 -6.31 9.51
C CYS A 365 3.43 -5.75 8.61
N THR A 366 3.24 -4.44 8.63
CA THR A 366 2.28 -3.77 7.72
C THR A 366 2.87 -3.51 6.34
N ASN A 367 4.19 -3.62 6.18
CA ASN A 367 4.83 -3.39 4.89
C ASN A 367 4.86 -4.66 4.03
N PHE A 368 4.97 -4.47 2.72
CA PHE A 368 5.00 -5.56 1.76
C PHE A 368 6.30 -6.34 1.88
N ASN A 369 6.20 -7.65 2.10
CA ASN A 369 7.37 -8.50 2.29
C ASN A 369 8.36 -8.42 1.13
N LYS A 370 7.93 -8.50 -0.13
CA LYS A 370 8.87 -8.43 -1.26
C LYS A 370 9.49 -7.04 -1.45
N SER A 371 8.79 -5.97 -1.07
CA SER A 371 9.26 -4.60 -1.38
C SER A 371 10.03 -3.90 -0.26
N ALA A 372 9.56 -3.96 0.99
CA ALA A 372 10.14 -3.24 2.12
C ALA A 372 11.36 -3.97 2.74
N GLN A 373 12.41 -4.10 1.93
CA GLN A 373 13.61 -4.88 2.23
C GLN A 373 14.87 -4.03 2.50
N GLY A 374 14.78 -2.70 2.38
CA GLY A 374 15.93 -1.78 2.53
C GLY A 374 16.82 -1.67 1.29
N SER A 375 16.33 -2.06 0.10
CA SER A 375 17.16 -2.13 -1.11
C SER A 375 17.76 -0.78 -1.55
N GLY A 376 17.01 0.32 -1.45
CA GLY A 376 17.54 1.66 -1.74
C GLY A 376 18.61 2.09 -0.76
N ILE A 377 18.40 1.86 0.54
CA ILE A 377 19.39 2.15 1.60
C ILE A 377 20.71 1.42 1.29
N ILE A 378 20.64 0.10 1.02
CA ILE A 378 21.82 -0.71 0.71
C ILE A 378 22.50 -0.25 -0.59
N MET A 379 21.74 0.15 -1.61
CA MET A 379 22.33 0.68 -2.85
C MET A 379 23.01 2.04 -2.63
N GLY A 380 22.42 2.92 -1.82
CA GLY A 380 22.99 4.22 -1.48
C GLY A 380 24.28 4.08 -0.65
N GLU A 381 24.27 3.23 0.37
CA GLU A 381 25.45 2.96 1.21
C GLU A 381 26.65 2.50 0.37
N LYS A 382 26.42 1.64 -0.63
CA LYS A 382 27.45 1.14 -1.55
C LYS A 382 28.11 2.22 -2.42
N VAL A 383 27.48 3.37 -2.61
CA VAL A 383 28.04 4.51 -3.34
C VAL A 383 28.53 5.64 -2.43
N GLY A 384 28.65 5.35 -1.12
CA GLY A 384 29.21 6.27 -0.13
C GLY A 384 28.18 7.09 0.64
N ALA A 385 26.87 6.81 0.50
CA ALA A 385 25.85 7.53 1.27
C ALA A 385 25.97 7.23 2.76
N HIS A 386 25.76 8.26 3.58
CA HIS A 386 25.61 8.08 5.02
C HIS A 386 24.24 7.50 5.33
N VAL A 387 24.21 6.54 6.26
CA VAL A 387 22.99 5.88 6.70
C VAL A 387 22.84 6.13 8.20
N ILE A 388 21.72 6.76 8.58
CA ILE A 388 21.45 7.22 9.95
C ILE A 388 20.16 6.62 10.51
N GLY A 389 20.04 6.55 11.84
CA GLY A 389 18.80 6.19 12.53
C GLY A 389 18.29 4.76 12.31
N MET A 390 19.13 3.82 11.84
CA MET A 390 18.68 2.47 11.48
C MET A 390 18.06 1.69 12.65
N SER A 391 18.39 2.05 13.89
CA SER A 391 17.81 1.45 15.10
C SER A 391 16.41 1.97 15.44
N ASP A 392 15.96 3.04 14.78
CA ASP A 392 14.68 3.68 14.98
C ASP A 392 13.60 2.95 14.15
N ILE A 393 13.09 1.86 14.72
CA ILE A 393 12.00 1.05 14.16
C ILE A 393 10.72 1.35 14.93
N GLN A 394 9.63 1.61 14.21
CA GLN A 394 8.32 1.84 14.81
C GLN A 394 7.43 0.60 14.77
N VAL A 395 6.77 0.35 15.90
CA VAL A 395 5.71 -0.64 16.06
C VAL A 395 4.35 0.08 16.15
N HIS A 396 3.34 -0.44 15.45
CA HIS A 396 1.98 0.09 15.44
C HIS A 396 1.06 -0.79 16.31
N PRO A 397 0.10 -0.20 17.05
CA PRO A 397 -0.82 -0.95 17.92
C PRO A 397 -1.96 -1.70 17.19
N CYS A 398 -2.02 -1.66 15.86
CA CYS A 398 -3.24 -2.03 15.11
C CYS A 398 -3.07 -3.31 14.29
N GLY A 399 -2.09 -4.15 14.62
CA GLY A 399 -1.85 -5.39 13.93
C GLY A 399 -3.03 -6.36 14.09
N THR A 400 -3.40 -7.00 13.00
CA THR A 400 -4.37 -8.11 12.99
C THR A 400 -3.65 -9.40 13.39
N PRO A 401 -4.15 -10.17 14.37
CA PRO A 401 -3.51 -11.41 14.80
C PRO A 401 -3.22 -12.36 13.62
N GLY A 402 -1.98 -12.84 13.55
CA GLY A 402 -1.49 -13.77 12.52
C GLY A 402 -0.92 -13.11 11.25
N THR A 403 -1.31 -11.88 10.92
CA THR A 403 -0.81 -11.19 9.71
C THR A 403 0.01 -9.94 10.02
N GLY A 404 -0.36 -9.21 11.08
CA GLY A 404 0.20 -7.88 11.37
C GLY A 404 -0.33 -6.76 10.49
N LEU A 405 -1.24 -7.05 9.54
CA LEU A 405 -1.88 -6.00 8.76
C LEU A 405 -2.79 -5.15 9.62
N MET A 406 -2.94 -3.89 9.26
CA MET A 406 -3.98 -3.03 9.84
C MET A 406 -5.27 -3.31 9.08
N GLU A 407 -6.14 -4.16 9.62
CA GLU A 407 -7.46 -4.47 9.05
C GLU A 407 -8.54 -4.37 10.12
N MET A 408 -9.81 -4.49 9.73
CA MET A 408 -10.96 -4.49 10.64
C MET A 408 -11.10 -3.17 11.43
N VAL A 409 -11.54 -3.24 12.70
CA VAL A 409 -11.69 -2.07 13.57
C VAL A 409 -10.35 -1.35 13.75
N ARG A 410 -10.30 -0.08 13.35
CA ARG A 410 -9.08 0.75 13.37
C ARG A 410 -8.84 1.39 14.73
N THR A 411 -7.57 1.60 15.04
CA THR A 411 -7.10 2.32 16.24
C THR A 411 -7.06 3.84 16.04
N SER A 412 -7.35 4.35 14.84
CA SER A 412 -7.45 5.79 14.58
C SER A 412 -8.83 6.32 14.95
N GLY A 413 -8.95 7.63 15.12
CA GLY A 413 -10.19 8.30 15.52
C GLY A 413 -10.50 8.22 17.03
N ARG A 414 -11.69 8.71 17.40
CA ARG A 414 -12.21 8.82 18.78
C ARG A 414 -13.31 7.77 19.06
N ASN A 415 -13.89 7.76 20.26
CA ASN A 415 -14.95 6.83 20.69
C ASN A 415 -14.54 5.36 20.61
N ARG A 416 -13.40 5.05 21.24
CA ARG A 416 -12.81 3.72 21.31
C ARG A 416 -11.99 3.56 22.59
N LEU A 417 -11.92 2.35 23.11
CA LEU A 417 -11.10 2.00 24.28
C LEU A 417 -10.13 0.88 23.94
N PHE A 418 -8.97 0.89 24.58
CA PHE A 418 -8.02 -0.22 24.56
C PHE A 418 -8.19 -1.01 25.85
N ILE A 419 -8.85 -2.17 25.76
CA ILE A 419 -9.12 -3.03 26.92
C ILE A 419 -8.25 -4.29 26.88
N ASN A 420 -7.76 -4.72 28.04
CA ASN A 420 -7.04 -5.98 28.18
C ASN A 420 -8.01 -7.18 28.33
N LYS A 421 -7.47 -8.39 28.57
CA LYS A 421 -8.27 -9.62 28.72
C LYS A 421 -9.12 -9.60 29.99
N GLU A 422 -8.76 -8.78 30.97
CA GLU A 422 -9.46 -8.59 32.23
C GLU A 422 -10.52 -7.48 32.16
N GLY A 423 -10.75 -6.89 30.98
CA GLY A 423 -11.76 -5.85 30.74
C GLY A 423 -11.34 -4.44 31.18
N ASN A 424 -10.09 -4.23 31.59
CA ASN A 424 -9.59 -2.93 32.05
C ASN A 424 -8.93 -2.13 30.93
N ARG A 425 -9.06 -0.80 30.97
CA ARG A 425 -8.17 0.10 30.22
C ARG A 425 -6.76 0.02 30.79
N PHE A 426 -5.75 0.12 29.94
CA PHE A 426 -4.35 -0.02 30.34
C PHE A 426 -3.41 1.05 29.74
N VAL A 427 -3.92 1.94 28.89
CA VAL A 427 -3.13 3.00 28.26
C VAL A 427 -4.03 4.16 27.82
N ASN A 428 -3.48 5.37 27.76
CA ASN A 428 -4.13 6.48 27.05
C ASN A 428 -4.17 6.18 25.54
N GLU A 429 -5.38 6.01 25.03
CA GLU A 429 -5.66 5.68 23.63
C GLU A 429 -5.18 6.71 22.62
N GLY A 430 -4.93 7.96 23.05
CA GLY A 430 -4.39 9.05 22.25
C GLY A 430 -2.86 9.23 22.35
N ALA A 431 -2.16 8.34 23.06
CA ALA A 431 -0.72 8.44 23.25
C ALA A 431 0.09 8.19 21.95
N PRO A 432 1.38 8.59 21.91
CA PRO A 432 2.32 8.19 20.87
C PRO A 432 2.42 6.68 20.69
N ARG A 433 2.80 6.23 19.49
CA ARG A 433 2.76 4.81 19.09
C ARG A 433 3.68 3.91 19.92
N ASP A 434 4.82 4.40 20.33
CA ASP A 434 5.76 3.67 21.19
C ASP A 434 5.20 3.44 22.59
N VAL A 435 4.55 4.46 23.19
CA VAL A 435 3.80 4.31 24.45
C VAL A 435 2.70 3.27 24.30
N LEU A 436 1.89 3.37 23.24
CA LEU A 436 0.83 2.41 22.94
C LEU A 436 1.40 0.98 22.78
N ALA A 437 2.46 0.82 21.97
CA ALA A 437 3.03 -0.48 21.67
C ALA A 437 3.70 -1.12 22.90
N LYS A 438 4.45 -0.36 23.70
CA LYS A 438 5.06 -0.86 24.95
C LYS A 438 4.00 -1.31 25.96
N ALA A 439 2.92 -0.54 26.09
CA ALA A 439 1.80 -0.91 26.94
C ALA A 439 1.12 -2.22 26.48
N ILE A 440 1.04 -2.45 25.16
CA ILE A 440 0.52 -3.70 24.59
C ILE A 440 1.50 -4.85 24.81
N PHE A 441 2.80 -4.67 24.60
CA PHE A 441 3.79 -5.71 24.85
C PHE A 441 3.77 -6.19 26.32
N ALA A 442 3.45 -5.30 27.26
CA ALA A 442 3.28 -5.64 28.68
C ALA A 442 2.01 -6.45 28.99
N GLN A 443 1.04 -6.54 28.06
CA GLN A 443 -0.16 -7.35 28.27
C GLN A 443 0.10 -8.85 28.02
N PRO A 444 -0.60 -9.77 28.71
CA PRO A 444 -0.45 -11.21 28.51
C PRO A 444 -0.67 -11.66 27.06
N GLY A 445 0.40 -12.15 26.43
CA GLY A 445 0.43 -12.56 25.02
C GLY A 445 0.48 -11.40 24.03
N SER A 446 0.88 -10.20 24.48
CA SER A 446 0.99 -8.97 23.68
C SER A 446 -0.26 -8.69 22.84
N THR A 447 -1.42 -8.89 23.45
CA THR A 447 -2.72 -8.76 22.78
C THR A 447 -3.71 -8.02 23.66
N TYR A 448 -4.64 -7.36 23.01
CA TYR A 448 -5.69 -6.56 23.64
C TYR A 448 -6.90 -6.47 22.70
N TYR A 449 -7.98 -5.84 23.15
CA TYR A 449 -9.13 -5.54 22.30
C TYR A 449 -9.31 -4.04 22.12
N VAL A 450 -9.60 -3.64 20.89
CA VAL A 450 -10.20 -2.33 20.60
C VAL A 450 -11.70 -2.46 20.80
N LEU A 451 -12.24 -1.81 21.83
CA LEU A 451 -13.66 -1.74 22.13
C LEU A 451 -14.28 -0.50 21.49
N VAL A 452 -15.36 -0.67 20.75
CA VAL A 452 -16.16 0.38 20.11
C VAL A 452 -17.65 0.06 20.23
N ASN A 453 -18.52 1.02 19.95
CA ASN A 453 -19.97 0.82 19.88
C ASN A 453 -20.57 1.44 18.60
N HIS A 454 -21.89 1.59 18.57
CA HIS A 454 -22.65 2.15 17.45
C HIS A 454 -22.14 3.52 16.97
N LEU A 455 -21.49 4.32 17.83
CA LEU A 455 -20.94 5.62 17.45
C LEU A 455 -19.89 5.53 16.33
N ARG A 456 -19.18 4.40 16.23
CA ARG A 456 -18.22 4.14 15.15
C ARG A 456 -18.76 3.22 14.07
N TYR A 457 -19.62 2.28 14.45
CA TYR A 457 -20.21 1.30 13.55
C TYR A 457 -21.72 1.25 13.79
N PRO A 458 -22.50 2.12 13.11
CA PRO A 458 -23.92 2.34 13.42
C PRO A 458 -24.79 1.09 13.26
N SER A 459 -24.42 0.18 12.38
CA SER A 459 -25.12 -1.08 12.16
C SER A 459 -24.18 -2.17 11.66
N LEU A 460 -24.66 -3.42 11.65
CA LEU A 460 -23.88 -4.55 11.14
C LEU A 460 -23.60 -4.48 9.63
N ASP A 461 -24.47 -3.80 8.88
CA ASP A 461 -24.41 -3.68 7.42
C ASP A 461 -23.78 -2.37 6.95
N TRP A 462 -23.43 -1.46 7.86
CA TRP A 462 -22.71 -0.24 7.52
C TRP A 462 -21.34 -0.58 6.92
N VAL A 463 -21.06 0.03 5.76
CA VAL A 463 -19.83 -0.21 4.99
C VAL A 463 -18.79 0.83 5.37
N ASP A 464 -17.63 0.37 5.85
CA ASP A 464 -16.53 1.24 6.21
C ASP A 464 -15.80 1.83 4.98
N ALA A 465 -14.87 2.75 5.23
CA ALA A 465 -14.12 3.44 4.18
C ALA A 465 -13.26 2.51 3.29
N ASN A 466 -13.07 1.25 3.69
CA ASN A 466 -12.33 0.23 2.95
C ASN A 466 -13.26 -0.84 2.35
N GLY A 467 -14.59 -0.69 2.49
CA GLY A 467 -15.59 -1.57 1.92
C GLY A 467 -16.02 -2.74 2.81
N ALA A 468 -15.53 -2.82 4.05
CA ALA A 468 -15.87 -3.90 4.98
C ALA A 468 -17.07 -3.53 5.87
N LYS A 469 -17.92 -4.51 6.15
CA LYS A 469 -19.03 -4.38 7.11
C LYS A 469 -18.65 -5.01 8.44
N MET A 470 -19.28 -4.56 9.52
CA MET A 470 -19.09 -5.20 10.82
C MET A 470 -19.51 -6.68 10.82
N LYS A 471 -20.56 -7.02 10.05
CA LYS A 471 -20.97 -8.41 9.80
C LYS A 471 -19.81 -9.26 9.25
N ASP A 472 -19.08 -8.74 8.27
CA ASP A 472 -17.95 -9.45 7.66
C ASP A 472 -16.86 -9.76 8.70
N MET A 473 -16.57 -8.80 9.59
CA MET A 473 -15.55 -8.95 10.63
C MET A 473 -15.96 -9.98 11.70
N ILE A 474 -17.27 -10.08 12.00
CA ILE A 474 -17.84 -11.08 12.91
C ILE A 474 -17.80 -12.46 12.27
N ASP A 475 -18.21 -12.59 11.00
CA ASP A 475 -18.22 -13.86 10.27
C ASP A 475 -16.80 -14.43 10.10
N LEU A 476 -15.78 -13.56 10.06
CA LEU A 476 -14.36 -13.94 10.08
C LEU A 476 -13.83 -14.31 11.49
N GLY A 477 -14.65 -14.20 12.53
CA GLY A 477 -14.25 -14.42 13.93
C GLY A 477 -13.25 -13.37 14.45
N ARG A 478 -13.15 -12.20 13.80
CA ARG A 478 -12.20 -11.13 14.16
C ARG A 478 -12.79 -10.10 15.12
N VAL A 479 -14.11 -10.06 15.22
CA VAL A 479 -14.85 -9.18 16.11
C VAL A 479 -15.90 -9.97 16.87
N VAL A 480 -15.99 -9.72 18.18
CA VAL A 480 -17.09 -10.20 19.01
C VAL A 480 -18.08 -9.05 19.21
N SER A 481 -19.36 -9.33 19.01
CA SER A 481 -20.44 -8.36 19.19
C SER A 481 -21.44 -8.78 20.27
N ALA A 482 -22.03 -7.79 20.94
CA ALA A 482 -23.13 -8.01 21.88
C ALA A 482 -23.98 -6.73 22.04
N PRO A 483 -25.27 -6.84 22.38
CA PRO A 483 -26.12 -5.68 22.65
C PRO A 483 -25.72 -4.95 23.94
N THR A 484 -25.20 -5.68 24.94
CA THR A 484 -24.83 -5.14 26.26
C THR A 484 -23.38 -5.46 26.62
N LEU A 485 -22.79 -4.68 27.52
CA LEU A 485 -21.44 -4.94 28.04
C LEU A 485 -21.37 -6.25 28.85
N ASP A 486 -22.42 -6.61 29.60
CA ASP A 486 -22.48 -7.87 30.34
C ASP A 486 -22.41 -9.09 29.41
N GLU A 487 -23.16 -9.06 28.31
CA GLU A 487 -23.10 -10.11 27.30
C GLU A 487 -21.77 -10.13 26.55
N LEU A 488 -21.20 -8.97 26.23
CA LEU A 488 -19.88 -8.90 25.60
C LEU A 488 -18.81 -9.49 26.50
N ALA A 489 -18.83 -9.12 27.78
CA ALA A 489 -17.90 -9.61 28.79
C ALA A 489 -17.98 -11.13 28.93
N LYS A 490 -19.20 -11.69 28.97
CA LYS A 490 -19.43 -13.14 28.98
C LYS A 490 -18.84 -13.82 27.74
N LYS A 491 -19.08 -13.29 26.53
CA LYS A 491 -18.55 -13.86 25.27
C LYS A 491 -17.03 -13.84 25.19
N LEU A 492 -16.39 -12.85 25.79
CA LEU A 492 -14.94 -12.69 25.82
C LEU A 492 -14.27 -13.31 27.05
N ASN A 493 -15.06 -13.90 27.95
CA ASN A 493 -14.59 -14.46 29.22
C ASN A 493 -13.80 -13.43 30.07
N MET A 494 -14.35 -12.21 30.21
CA MET A 494 -13.79 -11.14 31.04
C MET A 494 -14.74 -10.73 32.17
N PRO A 495 -14.25 -10.17 33.29
CA PRO A 495 -15.09 -9.62 34.34
C PRO A 495 -15.95 -8.45 33.83
N ALA A 496 -17.29 -8.60 33.87
CA ALA A 496 -18.20 -7.56 33.40
C ALA A 496 -18.10 -6.26 34.20
N ALA A 497 -17.79 -6.34 35.50
CA ALA A 497 -17.59 -5.16 36.35
C ALA A 497 -16.43 -4.29 35.84
N ASN A 498 -15.30 -4.89 35.48
CA ASN A 498 -14.13 -4.18 34.97
C ASN A 498 -14.45 -3.48 33.63
N LEU A 499 -15.10 -4.20 32.72
CA LEU A 499 -15.46 -3.65 31.41
C LEU A 499 -16.43 -2.46 31.54
N LYS A 500 -17.45 -2.58 32.40
CA LYS A 500 -18.40 -1.49 32.66
C LYS A 500 -17.71 -0.29 33.29
N LYS A 501 -16.81 -0.51 34.26
CA LYS A 501 -16.03 0.55 34.88
C LYS A 501 -15.13 1.28 33.89
N ALA A 502 -14.48 0.55 32.97
CA ALA A 502 -13.67 1.13 31.91
C ALA A 502 -14.46 2.09 30.99
N VAL A 503 -15.70 1.72 30.64
CA VAL A 503 -16.60 2.55 29.83
C VAL A 503 -17.14 3.74 30.65
N GLU A 504 -17.53 3.52 31.90
CA GLU A 504 -17.98 4.56 32.83
C GLU A 504 -16.92 5.64 33.03
N ASP A 505 -15.67 5.24 33.28
CA ASP A 505 -14.55 6.17 33.46
C ASP A 505 -14.33 7.02 32.21
N TYR A 506 -14.31 6.41 31.03
CA TYR A 506 -14.22 7.14 29.76
C TYR A 506 -15.38 8.13 29.59
N ASN A 507 -16.61 7.68 29.86
CA ASN A 507 -17.79 8.54 29.77
C ASN A 507 -17.73 9.71 30.76
N GLY A 508 -17.15 9.51 31.94
CA GLY A 508 -16.88 10.57 32.91
C GLY A 508 -15.85 11.57 32.39
N VAL A 509 -14.80 11.13 31.69
CA VAL A 509 -13.82 12.03 31.05
C VAL A 509 -14.49 12.89 29.98
N VAL A 510 -15.29 12.26 29.11
CA VAL A 510 -16.02 12.97 28.05
C VAL A 510 -17.03 13.97 28.63
N ALA A 511 -17.67 13.65 29.76
CA ALA A 511 -18.58 14.55 30.46
C ALA A 511 -17.87 15.65 31.28
N GLY A 512 -16.54 15.58 31.43
CA GLY A 512 -15.78 16.50 32.28
C GLY A 512 -15.97 16.25 33.78
N THR A 513 -16.53 15.11 34.18
CA THR A 513 -16.78 14.73 35.58
C THR A 513 -15.72 13.80 36.17
N TYR A 514 -14.81 13.30 35.34
CA TYR A 514 -13.74 12.40 35.75
C TYR A 514 -12.41 12.79 35.09
N LYS A 515 -11.31 12.72 35.85
CA LYS A 515 -9.96 12.92 35.33
C LYS A 515 -9.31 11.56 35.09
N ASP A 516 -8.95 11.27 33.84
CA ASP A 516 -8.38 9.97 33.50
C ASP A 516 -7.00 9.76 34.16
N PRO A 517 -6.81 8.73 35.00
CA PRO A 517 -5.49 8.40 35.55
C PRO A 517 -4.50 7.97 34.47
N LEU A 518 -4.98 7.49 33.31
CA LEU A 518 -4.11 7.14 32.18
C LEU A 518 -3.69 8.38 31.35
N GLY A 519 -4.34 9.52 31.57
CA GLY A 519 -4.01 10.80 30.92
C GLY A 519 -4.73 11.05 29.59
N PHE A 520 -5.78 10.29 29.24
CA PHE A 520 -6.64 10.66 28.12
C PHE A 520 -7.39 11.96 28.42
N VAL A 521 -7.54 12.79 27.39
CA VAL A 521 -8.29 14.05 27.47
C VAL A 521 -9.32 14.06 26.34
N ALA A 522 -10.55 14.45 26.66
CA ALA A 522 -11.61 14.69 25.69
C ALA A 522 -11.48 16.11 25.11
N ASN A 523 -10.60 16.28 24.12
CA ASN A 523 -10.28 17.55 23.48
C ASN A 523 -10.62 17.58 21.98
N ASN A 524 -11.44 16.63 21.53
CA ASN A 524 -11.85 16.51 20.14
C ASN A 524 -13.38 16.63 20.04
N LYS A 525 -13.89 17.37 19.06
CA LYS A 525 -15.35 17.55 18.87
C LYS A 525 -16.09 16.23 18.59
N ALA A 526 -15.37 15.22 18.12
CA ALA A 526 -15.89 13.87 17.90
C ALA A 526 -16.04 13.07 19.20
N ASP A 527 -15.54 13.55 20.35
CA ASP A 527 -15.68 12.86 21.63
C ASP A 527 -17.14 12.80 22.07
N LYS A 528 -17.63 11.57 22.27
CA LYS A 528 -18.99 11.27 22.70
C LYS A 528 -18.95 10.17 23.76
N GLN A 529 -19.88 10.26 24.73
CA GLN A 529 -20.08 9.20 25.70
C GLN A 529 -20.62 7.95 24.98
N MET A 530 -20.02 6.80 25.27
CA MET A 530 -20.42 5.49 24.77
C MET A 530 -21.40 4.87 25.78
N THR A 531 -22.68 5.22 25.69
CA THR A 531 -23.69 4.86 26.71
C THR A 531 -24.45 3.57 26.40
N GLU A 532 -24.51 3.17 25.13
CA GLU A 532 -25.35 2.06 24.68
C GLU A 532 -24.69 1.27 23.53
N GLY A 533 -25.17 0.05 23.34
CA GLY A 533 -24.72 -0.84 22.29
C GLY A 533 -25.29 -0.49 20.90
N PRO A 534 -25.17 -1.41 19.93
CA PRO A 534 -24.36 -2.63 20.01
C PRO A 534 -22.88 -2.34 20.28
N TRP A 535 -22.24 -3.25 20.99
CA TRP A 535 -20.82 -3.21 21.35
C TRP A 535 -20.01 -4.18 20.49
N TYR A 536 -18.78 -3.79 20.17
CA TYR A 536 -17.87 -4.55 19.34
C TYR A 536 -16.46 -4.55 19.95
N ALA A 537 -15.88 -5.73 20.09
CA ALA A 537 -14.50 -5.91 20.53
C ALA A 537 -13.67 -6.60 19.43
N CYS A 538 -12.64 -5.92 18.95
CA CYS A 538 -11.73 -6.46 17.93
C CYS A 538 -10.37 -6.75 18.54
N GLN A 539 -9.92 -8.00 18.49
CA GLN A 539 -8.61 -8.39 19.00
C GLN A 539 -7.49 -7.80 18.13
N LYS A 540 -6.45 -7.26 18.78
CA LYS A 540 -5.28 -6.65 18.14
C LYS A 540 -3.97 -7.11 18.77
N VAL A 541 -2.89 -6.91 18.02
CA VAL A 541 -1.49 -7.20 18.38
C VAL A 541 -0.57 -6.06 17.91
N PRO A 542 0.64 -5.92 18.46
CA PRO A 542 1.63 -5.01 17.92
C PRO A 542 2.12 -5.52 16.55
N THR A 543 2.57 -4.62 15.68
CA THR A 543 3.08 -4.96 14.35
C THR A 543 4.18 -3.99 13.94
N VAL A 544 5.26 -4.47 13.32
CA VAL A 544 6.29 -3.57 12.75
C VAL A 544 5.68 -2.78 11.61
N HIS A 545 5.99 -1.48 11.54
CA HIS A 545 5.21 -0.56 10.72
C HIS A 545 6.02 0.37 9.84
N HIS A 546 7.10 0.93 10.36
CA HIS A 546 7.90 1.93 9.68
C HIS A 546 9.32 1.93 10.22
N THR A 547 10.28 2.26 9.37
CA THR A 547 11.68 2.41 9.76
C THR A 547 12.12 3.85 9.53
N MET A 548 12.38 4.59 10.60
CA MET A 548 12.63 6.03 10.56
C MET A 548 14.05 6.38 10.09
N GLY A 549 14.96 5.42 10.15
CA GLY A 549 16.31 5.54 9.62
C GLY A 549 16.44 5.18 8.14
N GLY A 550 17.51 5.67 7.54
CA GLY A 550 17.81 5.47 6.13
C GLY A 550 18.92 6.41 5.65
N LEU A 551 18.90 6.72 4.35
CA LEU A 551 19.85 7.62 3.71
C LEU A 551 19.71 9.04 4.28
N GLU A 552 20.82 9.65 4.69
CA GLU A 552 20.81 11.05 5.09
C GLU A 552 20.66 11.96 3.87
N ILE A 553 19.80 12.98 4.00
CA ILE A 553 19.51 13.96 2.96
C ILE A 553 19.58 15.40 3.51
N ASN A 554 19.78 16.36 2.63
CA ASN A 554 19.52 17.77 2.93
C ASN A 554 18.06 18.17 2.57
N THR A 555 17.69 19.43 2.79
CA THR A 555 16.35 19.96 2.48
C THR A 555 16.01 20.00 0.99
N LYS A 556 16.99 19.77 0.09
CA LYS A 556 16.77 19.58 -1.35
C LYS A 556 16.64 18.10 -1.74
N ALA A 557 16.52 17.20 -0.76
CA ALA A 557 16.47 15.75 -0.92
C ALA A 557 17.72 15.15 -1.60
N GLN A 558 18.85 15.84 -1.58
CA GLN A 558 20.13 15.33 -2.07
C GLN A 558 20.76 14.43 -1.02
N VAL A 559 21.24 13.26 -1.44
CA VAL A 559 21.87 12.30 -0.52
C VAL A 559 23.25 12.78 -0.10
N LEU A 560 23.55 12.68 1.19
CA LEU A 560 24.81 13.09 1.79
C LEU A 560 25.72 11.89 2.09
N ASP A 561 27.04 12.10 1.99
CA ASP A 561 28.04 11.21 2.55
C ASP A 561 28.28 11.49 4.05
N ALA A 562 29.13 10.69 4.70
CA ALA A 562 29.38 10.81 6.14
C ALA A 562 30.08 12.12 6.56
N ASN A 563 30.59 12.91 5.60
CA ASN A 563 31.16 14.23 5.83
C ASN A 563 30.14 15.36 5.56
N GLY A 564 28.88 15.02 5.30
CA GLY A 564 27.82 15.98 4.96
C GLY A 564 27.92 16.53 3.53
N LYS A 565 28.74 15.92 2.65
CA LYS A 565 28.88 16.35 1.26
C LYS A 565 27.84 15.64 0.39
N VAL A 566 27.24 16.39 -0.54
CA VAL A 566 26.31 15.85 -1.53
C VAL A 566 27.00 14.83 -2.43
N ILE A 567 26.36 13.67 -2.62
CA ILE A 567 26.69 12.70 -3.67
C ILE A 567 26.03 13.18 -4.97
N PRO A 568 26.79 13.67 -5.95
CA PRO A 568 26.20 14.33 -7.11
C PRO A 568 25.30 13.38 -7.90
N GLY A 569 24.11 13.86 -8.27
CA GLY A 569 23.16 13.09 -9.08
C GLY A 569 22.35 12.05 -8.31
N LEU A 570 22.52 11.95 -6.99
CA LEU A 570 21.75 11.05 -6.14
C LEU A 570 20.80 11.81 -5.21
N TYR A 571 19.52 11.45 -5.29
CA TYR A 571 18.46 11.99 -4.45
C TYR A 571 17.72 10.84 -3.77
N ALA A 572 17.04 11.12 -2.66
CA ALA A 572 16.21 10.14 -1.97
C ALA A 572 14.99 10.78 -1.32
N ALA A 573 13.87 10.05 -1.28
CA ALA A 573 12.62 10.56 -0.71
C ALA A 573 11.75 9.49 -0.04
N GLY A 574 11.10 9.88 1.06
CA GLY A 574 10.22 9.04 1.87
C GLY A 574 10.99 8.08 2.80
N GLU A 575 10.37 6.95 3.17
CA GLU A 575 10.88 6.01 4.20
C GLU A 575 12.25 5.37 3.89
N THR A 576 12.83 5.59 2.70
CA THR A 576 14.22 5.19 2.46
C THR A 576 15.24 6.17 3.07
N THR A 577 14.79 7.31 3.57
CA THR A 577 15.59 8.39 4.15
C THR A 577 15.55 8.36 5.68
N GLY A 578 16.57 8.93 6.31
CA GLY A 578 16.65 9.10 7.76
C GLY A 578 16.65 10.58 8.17
N GLY A 579 16.41 10.83 9.46
CA GLY A 579 16.57 12.16 10.07
C GLY A 579 15.29 12.97 10.24
N ILE A 580 14.21 12.70 9.49
CA ILE A 580 12.98 13.50 9.60
C ILE A 580 12.18 13.14 10.87
N HIS A 581 12.02 11.86 11.16
CA HIS A 581 11.01 11.40 12.14
C HIS A 581 11.58 11.12 13.54
N GLY A 582 12.89 11.27 13.72
CA GLY A 582 13.59 10.85 14.93
C GLY A 582 13.31 9.39 15.29
N SER A 583 13.24 9.08 16.58
CA SER A 583 13.08 7.70 17.07
C SER A 583 11.64 7.22 17.13
N ASN A 584 10.67 8.09 16.82
CA ASN A 584 9.25 7.76 16.78
C ASN A 584 8.47 8.71 15.88
N ARG A 585 7.98 8.18 14.76
CA ARG A 585 7.21 8.95 13.79
C ARG A 585 5.77 9.20 14.26
N LEU A 586 5.32 10.46 14.21
CA LEU A 586 3.90 10.77 14.44
C LEU A 586 2.97 10.18 13.36
N GLY A 587 1.77 9.77 13.77
CA GLY A 587 0.71 9.37 12.84
C GLY A 587 0.43 10.50 11.84
N GLY A 588 0.39 10.19 10.54
CA GLY A 588 0.15 11.17 9.47
C GLY A 588 1.39 11.86 8.88
N ASN A 589 2.52 11.91 9.60
CA ASN A 589 3.73 12.56 9.08
C ASN A 589 4.40 11.80 7.93
N ALA A 590 4.20 10.47 7.81
CA ALA A 590 4.78 9.72 6.69
C ALA A 590 4.21 10.15 5.34
N ILE A 591 2.89 10.39 5.25
CA ILE A 591 2.30 10.85 3.98
C ILE A 591 2.72 12.29 3.70
N ALA A 592 2.80 13.15 4.73
CA ALA A 592 3.33 14.49 4.56
C ALA A 592 4.78 14.49 4.01
N ASP A 593 5.63 13.63 4.57
CA ASP A 593 7.01 13.41 4.14
C ASP A 593 7.09 12.94 2.69
N ILE A 594 6.47 11.80 2.35
CA ILE A 594 6.62 11.23 1.01
C ILE A 594 6.12 12.18 -0.08
N MET A 595 5.14 13.03 0.21
CA MET A 595 4.58 13.98 -0.75
C MET A 595 5.47 15.23 -0.86
N THR A 596 5.93 15.76 0.27
CA THR A 596 6.80 16.95 0.32
C THR A 596 8.17 16.65 -0.27
N PHE A 597 8.93 15.73 0.34
CA PHE A 597 10.26 15.37 -0.13
C PHE A 597 10.22 14.62 -1.46
N GLY A 598 9.14 13.91 -1.78
CA GLY A 598 8.95 13.32 -3.10
C GLY A 598 8.84 14.40 -4.19
N ARG A 599 7.93 15.37 -4.02
CA ARG A 599 7.78 16.50 -4.96
C ARG A 599 9.09 17.25 -5.16
N ASP A 600 9.82 17.48 -4.08
CA ASP A 600 11.03 18.29 -4.14
C ASP A 600 12.23 17.51 -4.69
N ALA A 601 12.38 16.23 -4.35
CA ALA A 601 13.38 15.37 -4.99
C ALA A 601 13.20 15.33 -6.51
N GLY A 602 11.95 15.18 -6.98
CA GLY A 602 11.62 15.23 -8.40
C GLY A 602 12.01 16.56 -9.05
N THR A 603 11.62 17.66 -8.42
CA THR A 603 11.87 19.03 -8.92
C THR A 603 13.37 19.35 -8.96
N HIS A 604 14.12 19.02 -7.91
CA HIS A 604 15.56 19.29 -7.81
C HIS A 604 16.36 18.40 -8.77
N ALA A 605 16.03 17.11 -8.83
CA ALA A 605 16.64 16.21 -9.81
C ALA A 605 16.42 16.71 -11.24
N ALA A 606 15.22 17.16 -11.60
CA ALA A 606 14.92 17.71 -12.93
C ALA A 606 15.64 19.04 -13.23
N LYS A 607 16.04 19.81 -12.22
CA LYS A 607 16.84 21.04 -12.38
C LYS A 607 18.35 20.77 -12.40
N GLY A 608 18.80 19.62 -11.88
CA GLY A 608 20.21 19.27 -11.78
C GLY A 608 20.96 20.03 -10.67
N ASN A 609 20.23 20.53 -9.65
CA ASN A 609 20.72 21.45 -8.62
C ASN A 609 20.78 20.84 -7.23
#